data_AF-A0AAV4GGD7-F1
#
_entry.id   AF-A0AAV4GGD7-F1
#
_cell.length_a   1.000
_cell.length_b   1.000
_cell.length_c   1.000
_cell.angle_alpha   90.00
_cell.angle_beta   90.00
_cell.angle_gamma   90.00
#
_symmetry.space_group_name_H-M   'P 1'
#
loop_
_entity.id
_entity.type
_entity.pdbx_description
1 polymer ?
#
loop_
_entity_poly.entity_id
_entity_poly.type
_entity_poly.pdbx_seq_one_letter_code
_entity_poly.pdbx_strand_id
1 'polypeptide(L)'
;MSANMYRVGDYVFFETSSTAPYQIRRIEELNKTQNGNVEAKVMCFYRRRDISNTLILLADKHHILHNYAAQEDHLSMTTTIVTDLQWSSQAGLTVLVF
;
A
#
# COMPACT_ATOMS: atom_id res chain seq x y z
N MET A 1 -6.02 17.93 32.52
CA MET A 1 -5.23 17.43 31.38
C MET A 1 -6.00 17.73 30.10
N SER A 2 -5.61 18.71 29.30
CA SER A 2 -6.14 18.77 27.94
C SER A 2 -5.48 17.66 27.14
N ALA A 3 -6.20 16.58 26.92
CA ALA A 3 -5.74 15.52 26.05
C ALA A 3 -5.67 16.10 24.63
N ASN A 4 -4.53 15.94 23.95
CA ASN A 4 -4.47 16.17 22.51
C ASN A 4 -5.51 15.24 21.87
N MET A 5 -6.56 15.85 21.30
CA MET A 5 -7.76 15.17 20.78
C MET A 5 -7.46 14.28 19.56
N TYR A 6 -6.28 14.45 18.95
CA TYR A 6 -5.84 13.72 17.77
C TYR A 6 -4.43 13.16 17.96
N ARG A 7 -4.17 12.01 17.36
CA ARG A 7 -2.91 11.25 17.38
C ARG A 7 -2.46 10.91 15.97
N VAL A 8 -1.16 10.64 15.83
CA VAL A 8 -0.61 10.06 14.60
C VAL A 8 -1.27 8.70 14.36
N GLY A 9 -1.72 8.47 13.13
CA GLY A 9 -2.49 7.30 12.73
C GLY A 9 -4.01 7.53 12.71
N ASP A 10 -4.52 8.60 13.31
CA ASP A 10 -5.96 8.87 13.32
C ASP A 10 -6.46 9.24 11.92
N TYR A 11 -7.66 8.75 11.61
CA TYR A 11 -8.42 9.15 10.43
C TYR A 11 -9.36 10.28 10.82
N VAL A 12 -9.25 11.39 10.10
CA VAL A 12 -9.96 12.63 10.39
C VAL A 12 -10.76 13.10 9.19
N PHE A 13 -11.94 13.66 9.46
CA PHE A 13 -12.80 14.28 8.47
C PHE A 13 -12.47 15.76 8.33
N PHE A 14 -12.08 16.15 7.12
CA PHE A 14 -11.80 17.52 6.74
C PHE A 14 -12.99 18.12 6.01
N GLU A 15 -13.42 19.29 6.46
CA GLU A 15 -14.36 20.14 5.74
C GLU A 15 -13.59 21.08 4.82
N THR A 16 -13.87 21.01 3.52
CA THR A 16 -13.31 21.94 2.53
C THR A 16 -14.31 23.01 2.09
N SER A 17 -15.60 22.69 2.11
CA SER A 17 -16.70 23.63 1.94
C SER A 17 -17.96 23.03 2.57
N SER A 18 -18.90 23.89 2.96
CA SER A 18 -20.14 23.47 3.63
C SER A 18 -21.08 22.64 2.75
N THR A 19 -20.86 22.65 1.43
CA THR A 19 -21.66 21.91 0.44
C THR A 19 -20.95 20.68 -0.12
N ALA A 20 -19.64 20.57 0.08
CA ALA A 20 -18.89 19.41 -0.36
C ALA A 20 -18.90 18.32 0.71
N PRO A 21 -18.88 17.04 0.31
CA PRO A 21 -18.71 15.96 1.27
C PRO A 21 -17.35 16.03 1.97
N TYR A 22 -17.31 15.61 3.24
CA TYR A 22 -16.06 15.57 4.00
C TYR A 22 -14.99 14.71 3.32
N GLN A 23 -13.74 15.18 3.38
CA GLN A 23 -12.58 14.45 2.92
C GLN A 23 -11.97 13.65 4.06
N ILE A 24 -11.54 12.43 3.80
CA ILE A 24 -10.87 11.60 4.80
C ILE A 24 -9.37 11.80 4.65
N ARG A 25 -8.67 12.05 5.75
CA ARG A 25 -7.22 12.14 5.77
C ARG A 25 -6.67 11.36 6.97
N ARG A 26 -5.51 10.73 6.81
CA ARG A 26 -4.79 10.08 7.92
C ARG A 26 -3.67 10.99 8.39
N ILE A 27 -3.54 11.14 9.70
CA ILE A 27 -2.47 11.92 10.30
C ILE A 27 -1.17 11.10 10.28
N GLU A 28 -0.16 11.60 9.58
CA GLU A 28 1.18 10.98 9.52
C GLU A 28 2.12 11.61 10.54
N GLU A 29 2.04 12.94 10.73
CA GLU A 29 2.85 13.66 11.72
C GLU A 29 2.02 14.80 12.34
N LEU A 30 2.25 15.07 13.63
CA LEU A 30 1.65 16.19 14.36
C LEU A 30 2.74 17.01 15.03
N ASN A 31 2.81 18.29 14.66
CA ASN A 31 3.75 19.24 15.22
C ASN A 31 2.98 20.33 15.97
N LYS A 32 3.37 20.57 17.22
CA LYS A 32 2.83 21.68 18.00
C LYS A 32 3.86 22.80 18.02
N THR A 33 3.52 23.94 17.45
CA THR A 33 4.41 25.10 17.44
C THR A 33 4.44 25.74 18.84
N GLN A 34 5.52 26.46 19.15
CA GLN A 34 5.66 27.17 20.44
C GLN A 34 4.54 28.19 20.68
N ASN A 35 3.93 28.70 19.60
CA ASN A 35 2.79 29.61 19.67
C ASN A 35 1.46 28.91 19.99
N GLY A 36 1.47 27.59 20.15
CA GLY A 36 0.30 26.79 20.50
C GLY A 36 -0.50 26.25 19.30
N ASN A 37 -0.12 26.61 18.06
CA ASN A 37 -0.76 26.05 16.87
C ASN A 37 -0.38 24.58 16.70
N VAL A 38 -1.31 23.81 16.13
CA VAL A 38 -1.08 22.40 15.78
C VAL A 38 -1.08 22.28 14.28
N GLU A 39 0.00 21.78 13.73
CA GLU A 39 0.18 21.50 12.31
C GLU A 39 0.18 19.98 12.12
N ALA A 40 -0.60 19.52 11.14
CA ALA A 40 -0.70 18.11 10.82
C ALA A 40 -0.21 17.88 9.39
N LYS A 41 0.75 16.97 9.22
CA LYS A 41 1.06 16.38 7.93
C LYS A 41 0.15 15.18 7.75
N VAL A 42 -0.56 15.15 6.64
CA VAL A 42 -1.63 14.18 6.42
C VAL A 42 -1.52 13.49 5.07
N MET A 43 -1.86 12.20 5.05
CA MET A 43 -2.11 11.45 3.83
C MET A 43 -3.59 11.63 3.43
N CYS A 44 -3.83 12.03 2.18
CA CYS A 44 -5.17 12.31 1.69
C CYS A 44 -5.79 11.08 1.00
N PHE A 45 -7.03 10.76 1.36
CA PHE A 45 -7.84 9.78 0.64
C PHE A 45 -8.82 10.50 -0.26
N TYR A 46 -8.74 10.20 -1.55
CA TYR A 46 -9.65 10.73 -2.55
C TYR A 46 -10.64 9.65 -2.97
N ARG A 47 -11.88 10.06 -3.21
CA ARG A 47 -12.84 9.20 -3.89
C ARG A 47 -12.47 9.22 -5.38
N ARG A 48 -12.69 8.10 -6.09
CA ARG A 48 -12.41 8.02 -7.54
C ARG A 48 -13.02 9.21 -8.31
N ARG A 49 -14.28 9.57 -8.00
CA ARG A 49 -14.99 10.70 -8.63
C ARG A 49 -14.40 12.09 -8.37
N ASP A 50 -13.56 12.26 -7.35
CA ASP A 50 -12.91 13.54 -7.04
C ASP A 50 -11.56 13.68 -7.76
N ILE A 51 -11.12 12.64 -8.48
CA ILE A 51 -9.84 12.56 -9.19
C ILE A 51 -10.11 12.58 -10.70
N SER A 52 -9.24 13.26 -11.47
CA SER A 52 -9.33 13.22 -12.94
C SER A 52 -9.19 11.79 -13.47
N ASN A 53 -10.02 11.41 -14.43
CA ASN A 53 -10.00 10.07 -15.06
C ASN A 53 -8.60 9.67 -15.56
N THR A 54 -7.82 10.62 -16.07
CA THR A 54 -6.45 10.36 -16.52
C THR A 54 -5.55 9.88 -15.37
N LEU A 55 -5.66 10.51 -14.20
CA LEU A 55 -4.89 10.12 -13.02
C LEU A 55 -5.34 8.78 -12.45
N ILE A 56 -6.64 8.48 -12.52
CA ILE A 56 -7.18 7.17 -12.14
C ILE A 56 -6.56 6.08 -13.01
N LEU A 57 -6.53 6.26 -14.34
CA LEU A 57 -5.93 5.29 -15.26
C LEU A 57 -4.44 5.09 -14.98
N LEU A 58 -3.71 6.17 -14.71
CA LEU A 58 -2.28 6.09 -14.38
C LEU A 58 -2.04 5.39 -13.04
N ALA A 59 -2.85 5.68 -12.02
CA ALA A 59 -2.77 5.03 -10.71
C ALA A 59 -3.12 3.54 -10.80
N ASP A 60 -4.19 3.20 -11.53
CA ASP A 60 -4.59 1.81 -11.76
C ASP A 60 -3.45 1.05 -12.49
N LYS A 61 -2.82 1.64 -13.52
CA LYS A 61 -1.66 1.05 -14.19
C LYS A 61 -0.47 0.84 -13.25
N HIS A 62 -0.16 1.83 -12.39
CA HIS A 62 0.95 1.72 -11.44
C HIS A 62 0.69 0.65 -10.36
N HIS A 63 -0.55 0.56 -9.85
CA HIS A 63 -0.95 -0.49 -8.92
C HIS A 63 -0.82 -1.88 -9.55
N ILE A 64 -1.26 -2.04 -10.79
CA ILE A 64 -1.13 -3.28 -11.55
C ILE A 64 0.36 -3.66 -11.70
N LEU A 65 1.21 -2.71 -12.13
CA LEU A 65 2.65 -2.95 -12.28
C LEU A 65 3.35 -3.27 -10.95
N HIS A 66 3.01 -2.55 -9.87
CA HIS A 66 3.57 -2.83 -8.54
C HIS A 66 3.19 -4.24 -8.06
N ASN A 67 1.94 -4.66 -8.27
CA ASN A 67 1.48 -5.99 -7.88
C ASN A 67 2.18 -7.10 -8.69
N TYR A 68 2.44 -6.88 -9.98
CA TYR A 68 3.19 -7.84 -10.79
C TYR A 68 4.69 -7.85 -10.44
N ALA A 69 5.29 -6.70 -10.15
CA ALA A 69 6.69 -6.61 -9.72
C ALA A 69 6.91 -7.27 -8.35
N ALA A 70 5.95 -7.18 -7.44
CA ALA A 70 5.98 -7.89 -6.16
C ALA A 70 5.83 -9.42 -6.29
N GLN A 71 5.43 -9.92 -7.46
CA GLN A 71 5.27 -11.34 -7.72
C GLN A 71 6.59 -12.01 -8.19
N GLU A 72 7.57 -11.21 -8.63
CA GLU A 72 8.90 -11.71 -9.04
C GLU A 72 9.77 -12.13 -7.84
N ASP A 73 9.56 -11.58 -6.64
CA ASP A 73 10.35 -11.94 -5.45
C ASP A 73 9.98 -13.32 -4.86
N HIS A 74 8.78 -13.83 -5.14
CA HIS A 74 8.32 -15.13 -4.62
C HIS A 74 8.76 -16.33 -5.47
N LEU A 75 9.11 -16.14 -6.75
CA LEU A 75 9.57 -17.23 -7.61
C LEU A 75 11.03 -17.66 -7.35
N SER A 76 11.80 -16.89 -6.55
CA SER A 76 13.17 -17.25 -6.18
C SER A 76 13.26 -18.35 -5.11
N MET A 77 12.29 -18.42 -4.19
CA MET A 77 12.27 -19.40 -3.09
C MET A 77 11.68 -20.76 -3.51
N THR A 78 10.80 -20.79 -4.51
CA THR A 78 10.25 -22.03 -5.07
C THR A 78 11.11 -22.59 -6.20
N THR A 79 11.81 -21.76 -6.96
CA THR A 79 12.73 -22.26 -8.01
C THR A 79 13.96 -22.92 -7.40
N THR A 80 14.52 -22.38 -6.31
CA THR A 80 15.73 -22.95 -5.67
C THR A 80 15.49 -24.35 -5.09
N ILE A 81 14.30 -24.65 -4.57
CA ILE A 81 13.98 -25.99 -4.02
C ILE A 81 13.65 -27.04 -5.10
N VAL A 82 13.33 -26.63 -6.34
CA VAL A 82 13.00 -27.56 -7.44
C VAL A 82 14.20 -27.77 -8.38
N THR A 83 15.16 -26.84 -8.46
CA THR A 83 16.32 -27.00 -9.36
C THR A 83 17.47 -27.84 -8.79
N ASP A 84 17.51 -28.12 -7.48
CA ASP A 84 18.53 -28.99 -6.87
C ASP A 84 18.13 -30.49 -6.82
N LEU A 85 17.06 -30.89 -7.51
CA LEU A 85 16.75 -32.30 -7.81
C LEU A 85 17.18 -32.63 -9.26
N GLN A 86 18.46 -32.42 -9.54
CA GLN A 86 19.12 -32.97 -10.70
C GLN A 86 19.49 -34.44 -10.42
N TRP A 87 18.62 -35.39 -10.79
CA TRP A 87 19.07 -36.78 -10.97
C TRP A 87 19.52 -36.99 -12.41
N SER A 88 20.82 -37.28 -12.52
CA SER A 88 21.49 -37.72 -13.74
C SER A 88 20.89 -39.04 -14.24
N SER A 89 20.78 -39.14 -15.57
CA SER A 89 20.36 -40.32 -16.33
C SER A 89 21.24 -41.54 -16.05
N GLN A 90 20.64 -42.69 -15.68
CA GLN A 90 20.77 -43.98 -16.37
C GLN A 90 19.69 -44.99 -15.89
N ALA A 91 19.05 -45.66 -16.83
CA ALA A 91 18.23 -46.87 -16.67
C ALA A 91 16.87 -46.77 -15.92
N GLY A 92 15.85 -46.24 -16.61
CA GLY A 92 14.60 -47.00 -16.82
C GLY A 92 13.63 -47.27 -15.66
N LEU A 93 13.59 -46.48 -14.58
CA LEU A 93 12.50 -46.56 -13.60
C LEU A 93 12.03 -45.17 -13.16
N THR A 94 10.81 -44.81 -13.55
CA THR A 94 10.08 -43.66 -13.03
C THR A 94 9.27 -44.10 -11.81
N VAL A 95 9.55 -43.56 -10.64
CA VAL A 95 8.71 -43.72 -9.44
C VAL A 95 8.17 -42.34 -9.06
N LEU A 96 6.85 -42.25 -8.99
CA LEU A 96 6.11 -41.09 -8.53
C LEU A 96 5.88 -41.25 -7.02
N VAL A 97 6.36 -40.30 -6.21
CA VAL A 97 6.04 -40.21 -4.79
C VAL A 97 5.46 -38.80 -4.56
N PHE A 98 4.35 -38.75 -3.81
CA PHE A 98 3.58 -37.53 -3.50
C PHE A 98 4.43 -36.41 -2.89
#